data_AF-A0A8B8IHI6-F1
#
_entry.id   AF-A0A8B8IHI6-F1
#
_cell.length_a   1.000
_cell.length_b   1.000
_cell.length_c   1.000
_cell.angle_alpha   90.00
_cell.angle_beta   90.00
_cell.angle_gamma   90.00
#
_symmetry.space_group_name_H-M   'P 1'
#
loop_
_entity.id
_entity.type
_entity.pdbx_description
1 polymer ?
#
loop_
_entity_poly.entity_id
_entity_poly.type
_entity_poly.pdbx_seq_one_letter_code
_entity_poly.pdbx_strand_id
1 'polypeptide(L)'
;DLSRNELTAISKRTFRGLTALKSLHLDGNQLKCIDEKALEHLKSLEVLTLNNNNLTYLSLEAASVARLHTLRLTDNPIVCDCRVARLSASVRAAGILGVGA
;
A
#
# COMPACT_ATOMS: atom_id res chain seq x y z
N ASP A 1 -0.21 0.20 14.38
CA ASP A 1 -1.48 -0.27 13.82
C ASP A 1 -2.41 0.93 13.69
N LEU A 2 -3.01 1.13 12.52
CA LEU A 2 -3.98 2.19 12.22
C LEU A 2 -5.28 1.60 11.64
N SER A 3 -5.50 0.30 11.82
CA SER A 3 -6.69 -0.40 11.34
C SER A 3 -7.95 0.08 12.08
N ARG A 4 -9.12 -0.04 11.45
CA ARG A 4 -10.43 0.30 12.03
C ARG A 4 -10.53 1.75 12.51
N ASN A 5 -10.08 2.67 11.66
CA ASN A 5 -10.25 4.11 11.85
C ASN A 5 -11.08 4.69 10.69
N GLU A 6 -11.23 6.00 10.70
CA GLU A 6 -11.97 6.75 9.67
C GLU A 6 -11.03 7.45 8.68
N LEU A 7 -9.85 6.88 8.43
CA LEU A 7 -8.87 7.47 7.51
C LEU A 7 -9.43 7.44 6.08
N THR A 8 -9.41 8.59 5.41
CA THR A 8 -9.93 8.75 4.04
C THR A 8 -8.83 8.90 2.98
N ALA A 9 -7.63 9.32 3.39
CA ALA A 9 -6.47 9.46 2.53
C ALA A 9 -5.15 9.35 3.31
N ILE A 10 -4.09 8.95 2.61
CA ILE A 10 -2.71 8.98 3.12
C ILE A 10 -1.87 9.88 2.22
N SER A 11 -1.16 10.83 2.83
CA SER A 11 -0.30 11.78 2.13
C SER A 11 1.17 11.39 2.19
N LYS A 12 2.01 11.94 1.30
CA LYS A 12 3.48 11.80 1.35
C LYS A 12 4.13 12.22 2.68
N ARG A 13 3.45 13.02 3.50
CA ARG A 13 3.97 13.49 4.80
C ARG A 13 3.52 12.63 5.98
N THR A 14 2.51 11.78 5.80
CA THR A 14 1.85 11.05 6.90
C THR A 14 2.82 10.16 7.67
N PHE A 15 3.76 9.51 6.97
CA PHE A 15 4.72 8.58 7.58
C PHE A 15 6.18 9.08 7.51
N ARG A 16 6.36 10.40 7.39
CA ARG A 16 7.68 11.00 7.27
C ARG A 16 8.53 10.66 8.49
N GLY A 17 9.75 10.14 8.25
CA GLY A 17 10.73 9.82 9.29
C GLY A 17 10.58 8.43 9.93
N LEU A 18 9.55 7.65 9.59
CA LEU A 18 9.34 6.30 10.11
C LEU A 18 10.22 5.25 9.40
N THR A 19 11.53 5.47 9.37
CA THR A 19 12.49 4.65 8.61
C THR A 19 12.62 3.21 9.11
N ALA A 20 12.33 2.98 10.39
CA ALA A 20 12.42 1.67 11.04
C ALA A 20 11.07 0.89 11.06
N LEU A 21 9.99 1.47 10.53
CA LEU A 21 8.68 0.81 10.53
C LEU A 21 8.70 -0.42 9.61
N LYS A 22 8.37 -1.58 10.16
CA LYS A 22 8.33 -2.86 9.43
C LYS A 22 6.93 -3.27 8.98
N SER A 23 5.91 -2.92 9.75
CA SER A 23 4.54 -3.34 9.49
C SER A 23 3.59 -2.17 9.61
N LEU A 24 2.79 -1.96 8.56
CA LEU A 24 1.76 -0.93 8.49
C LEU A 24 0.41 -1.59 8.21
N HIS A 25 -0.49 -1.46 9.18
CA HIS A 25 -1.84 -1.99 9.13
C HIS A 25 -2.83 -0.83 9.02
N LEU A 26 -3.60 -0.83 7.92
CA LEU A 26 -4.58 0.19 7.56
C LEU A 26 -5.93 -0.46 7.20
N ASP A 27 -6.15 -1.70 7.62
CA ASP A 27 -7.36 -2.46 7.29
C ASP A 27 -8.61 -1.81 7.89
N GLY A 28 -9.75 -1.88 7.20
CA GLY A 28 -11.03 -1.39 7.72
C GLY A 28 -11.05 0.13 7.91
N ASN A 29 -10.50 0.87 6.95
CA ASN A 29 -10.58 2.33 6.88
C ASN A 29 -11.48 2.75 5.70
N GLN A 30 -11.53 4.04 5.38
CA GLN A 30 -12.30 4.61 4.27
C GLN A 30 -11.38 5.17 3.17
N LEU A 31 -10.18 4.59 3.02
CA LEU A 31 -9.15 5.12 2.12
C LEU A 31 -9.63 5.08 0.67
N LYS A 32 -9.67 6.25 0.04
CA LYS A 32 -9.99 6.40 -1.40
C LYS A 32 -8.75 6.58 -2.26
N CYS A 33 -7.69 7.11 -1.67
CA CYS A 33 -6.42 7.34 -2.34
C CYS A 33 -5.25 7.25 -1.36
N ILE A 34 -4.10 6.83 -1.89
CA ILE A 34 -2.81 6.86 -1.22
C ILE A 34 -1.86 7.58 -2.18
N ASP A 35 -1.19 8.61 -1.69
CA ASP A 35 -0.17 9.33 -2.43
C ASP A 35 0.95 8.36 -2.86
N GLU A 36 1.42 8.48 -4.10
CA GLU A 36 2.45 7.59 -4.67
C GLU A 36 3.76 7.60 -3.86
N LYS A 37 4.03 8.71 -3.15
CA LYS A 37 5.20 8.88 -2.27
C LYS A 37 4.88 8.70 -0.79
N ALA A 38 3.68 8.23 -0.43
CA ALA A 38 3.29 7.98 0.97
C ALA A 38 4.27 7.06 1.71
N LEU A 39 4.90 6.13 1.01
CA LEU A 39 5.79 5.12 1.59
C LEU A 39 7.28 5.40 1.34
N GLU A 40 7.63 6.54 0.74
CA GLU A 40 9.01 6.86 0.33
C GLU A 40 10.01 6.76 1.51
N HIS A 41 9.58 7.14 2.72
CA HIS A 41 10.41 7.13 3.91
C HIS A 41 10.44 5.79 4.65
N LEU A 42 9.57 4.84 4.31
CA LEU A 42 9.40 3.57 5.01
C LEU A 42 10.41 2.52 4.52
N LYS A 43 11.70 2.83 4.69
CA LYS A 43 12.82 2.05 4.13
C LYS A 43 12.94 0.63 4.67
N SER A 44 12.25 0.28 5.75
CA SER A 44 12.25 -1.06 6.36
C SER A 44 10.90 -1.77 6.26
N LEU A 45 9.95 -1.25 5.47
CA LEU A 45 8.60 -1.81 5.41
C LEU A 45 8.59 -3.17 4.71
N GLU A 46 8.04 -4.15 5.41
CA GLU A 46 7.94 -5.54 4.98
C GLU A 46 6.48 -5.97 4.78
N VAL A 47 5.55 -5.39 5.55
CA VAL A 47 4.13 -5.73 5.53
C VAL A 47 3.28 -4.47 5.38
N LEU A 48 2.41 -4.47 4.36
CA LEU A 48 1.36 -3.46 4.17
C LEU A 48 0.02 -4.16 3.97
N THR A 49 -0.95 -3.79 4.79
CA THR A 49 -2.32 -4.35 4.74
C THR A 49 -3.33 -3.20 4.63
N LEU A 50 -4.17 -3.28 3.60
CA LEU A 50 -5.10 -2.25 3.16
C LEU A 50 -6.49 -2.84 2.91
N ASN A 51 -6.80 -3.99 3.50
CA ASN A 51 -8.07 -4.68 3.25
C ASN A 51 -9.25 -3.84 3.72
N ASN A 52 -10.43 -4.07 3.16
CA ASN A 52 -11.66 -3.38 3.57
C ASN A 52 -11.48 -1.85 3.53
N ASN A 53 -11.13 -1.33 2.36
CA ASN A 53 -11.02 0.10 2.07
C ASN A 53 -11.79 0.41 0.78
N ASN A 54 -11.70 1.65 0.31
CA ASN A 54 -12.41 2.10 -0.89
C ASN A 54 -11.44 2.50 -2.02
N LEU A 55 -10.31 1.78 -2.12
CA LEU A 55 -9.30 2.03 -3.15
C LEU A 55 -9.77 1.46 -4.49
N THR A 56 -9.75 2.30 -5.52
CA THR A 56 -10.02 1.87 -6.91
C THR A 56 -8.74 1.56 -7.69
N TYR A 57 -7.61 2.04 -7.21
CA TYR A 57 -6.27 1.73 -7.72
C TYR A 57 -5.25 2.00 -6.60
N LEU A 58 -4.02 1.51 -6.79
CA LEU A 58 -2.88 1.84 -5.95
C LEU A 58 -1.65 2.02 -6.85
N SER A 59 -1.00 3.19 -6.75
CA SER A 59 0.30 3.44 -7.39
C SER A 59 1.31 3.70 -6.28
N LEU A 60 2.41 2.96 -6.30
CA LEU A 60 3.52 3.11 -5.36
C LEU A 60 4.82 3.08 -6.16
N GLU A 61 5.78 3.91 -5.76
CA GLU A 61 7.12 3.83 -6.37
C GLU A 61 7.74 2.46 -6.11
N ALA A 62 8.32 1.84 -7.15
CA ALA A 62 8.93 0.52 -7.06
C ALA A 62 10.00 0.43 -5.95
N ALA A 63 10.77 1.50 -5.76
CA ALA A 63 11.78 1.59 -4.70
C ALA A 63 11.18 1.54 -3.28
N SER A 64 9.93 2.02 -3.11
CA SER A 64 9.24 2.03 -1.81
C SER A 64 8.68 0.65 -1.43
N VAL A 65 8.48 -0.23 -2.40
CA VAL A 65 7.97 -1.60 -2.19
C VAL A 65 9.05 -2.68 -2.30
N ALA A 66 10.31 -2.29 -2.50
CA ALA A 66 11.42 -3.21 -2.76
C ALA A 66 11.73 -4.21 -1.63
N ARG A 67 11.30 -3.92 -0.39
CA ARG A 67 11.46 -4.80 0.79
C ARG A 67 10.15 -5.41 1.26
N LEU A 68 9.05 -5.08 0.59
CA LEU A 68 7.74 -5.58 0.97
C LEU A 68 7.67 -7.06 0.58
N HIS A 69 7.19 -7.90 1.48
CA HIS A 69 6.93 -9.32 1.20
C HIS A 69 5.44 -9.64 1.30
N THR A 70 4.64 -8.75 1.90
CA THR A 70 3.19 -8.88 2.03
C THR A 70 2.49 -7.58 1.66
N LEU A 71 1.68 -7.63 0.60
CA LEU A 71 0.73 -6.60 0.23
C LEU A 71 -0.67 -7.22 0.19
N ARG A 72 -1.59 -6.74 1.03
CA ARG A 72 -3.00 -7.17 0.98
C ARG A 72 -3.91 -6.00 0.60
N LEU A 73 -4.74 -6.22 -0.41
CA LEU A 73 -5.68 -5.25 -0.97
C LEU A 73 -7.10 -5.81 -1.06
N THR A 74 -7.36 -6.93 -0.39
CA THR A 74 -8.63 -7.67 -0.46
C THR A 74 -9.78 -6.78 0.00
N ASP A 75 -10.97 -6.99 -0.53
CA ASP A 75 -12.14 -6.15 -0.20
C ASP A 75 -11.90 -4.65 -0.49
N ASN A 76 -11.31 -4.35 -1.65
CA ASN A 76 -11.29 -3.02 -2.23
C ASN A 76 -11.89 -3.07 -3.65
N PRO A 77 -12.58 -2.01 -4.11
CA PRO A 77 -13.13 -1.94 -5.47
C PRO A 77 -12.05 -1.65 -6.53
N ILE A 78 -10.96 -2.42 -6.54
CA ILE A 78 -9.81 -2.22 -7.44
C ILE A 78 -10.25 -2.45 -8.90
N VAL A 79 -10.03 -1.46 -9.74
CA VAL A 79 -10.35 -1.49 -11.17
C VAL A 79 -9.16 -2.00 -11.96
N CYS A 80 -9.38 -2.98 -12.83
CA CYS A 80 -8.36 -3.49 -13.74
C CYS A 80 -8.06 -2.46 -14.84
N ASP A 81 -6.97 -1.71 -14.67
CA ASP A 81 -6.47 -0.76 -15.67
C ASP A 81 -4.93 -0.76 -15.73
N CYS A 82 -4.37 0.15 -16.51
CA CYS A 82 -2.92 0.27 -16.68
C CYS A 82 -2.18 0.67 -15.38
N ARG A 83 -2.85 1.27 -14.38
CA ARG A 83 -2.23 1.62 -13.09
C ARG A 83 -2.00 0.37 -12.27
N VAL A 84 -3.01 -0.49 -12.17
CA VAL A 84 -2.89 -1.79 -11.49
C VAL A 84 -1.92 -2.71 -12.21
N ALA A 85 -1.85 -2.66 -13.54
CA ALA A 85 -0.85 -3.41 -14.30
C ALA A 85 0.59 -3.04 -13.90
N ARG A 86 0.89 -1.76 -13.70
CA ARG A 86 2.21 -1.29 -13.23
C ARG A 86 2.50 -1.73 -11.80
N LEU A 87 1.53 -1.59 -10.89
CA LEU A 87 1.65 -2.10 -9.53
C LEU A 87 1.99 -3.60 -9.53
N SER A 88 1.27 -4.40 -10.34
CA SER A 88 1.54 -5.82 -10.45
C SER A 88 2.96 -6.13 -10.95
N ALA A 89 3.52 -5.30 -11.84
CA ALA A 89 4.89 -5.44 -12.31
C ALA A 89 5.90 -5.10 -11.20
N SER A 90 5.68 -4.02 -10.44
CA SER A 90 6.53 -3.64 -9.31
C SER A 90 6.50 -4.68 -8.19
N VAL A 91 5.31 -5.23 -7.90
CA VAL A 91 5.12 -6.29 -6.89
C VAL A 91 5.81 -7.58 -7.30
N ARG A 92 5.70 -7.99 -8.58
CA ARG A 92 6.44 -9.14 -9.12
C ARG A 92 7.96 -8.92 -9.08
N ALA A 93 8.42 -7.73 -9.46
CA ALA A 93 9.85 -7.39 -9.40
C ALA A 93 10.39 -7.40 -7.97
N ALA A 94 9.55 -7.11 -6.97
CA ALA A 94 9.89 -7.19 -5.56
C ALA A 94 9.76 -8.60 -4.95
N GLY A 95 9.36 -9.61 -5.74
CA GLY A 95 9.25 -11.00 -5.25
C GLY A 95 8.05 -11.28 -4.34
N ILE A 96 7.06 -10.40 -4.31
CA ILE A 96 5.84 -10.58 -3.51
C ILE A 96 4.92 -11.58 -4.22
N LEU A 97 4.71 -12.74 -3.62
CA LEU A 97 3.82 -13.77 -4.13
C LEU A 97 2.36 -13.43 -3.77
N GLY A 98 1.63 -12.90 -4.74
CA GLY A 98 0.18 -12.73 -4.65
C GLY A 98 -0.26 -11.36 -4.15
N VAL A 99 -0.82 -10.56 -5.05
CA VAL A 99 -1.78 -9.52 -4.66
C VAL A 99 -3.09 -10.28 -4.48
N GLY A 100 -3.48 -10.57 -3.24
CA GLY A 100 -4.83 -11.09 -2.97
C GLY A 100 -5.83 -9.99 -3.30
N ALA A 101 -6.29 -9.98 -4.56
CA ALA A 101 -7.44 -9.21 -5.01
C ALA A 101 -8.71 -9.87 -4.48
#